data_AF-A0A537X9B8-F1
#
_entry.id   AF-A0A537X9B8-F1
#
_cell.length_a   1.000
_cell.length_b   1.000
_cell.length_c   1.000
_cell.angle_alpha   90.00
_cell.angle_beta   90.00
_cell.angle_gamma   90.00
#
_symmetry.space_group_name_H-M   'P 1'
#
loop_
_entity.id
_entity.type
_entity.pdbx_description
1 polymer ?
#
loop_
_entity_poly.entity_id
_entity_poly.type
_entity_poly.pdbx_seq_one_letter_code
_entity_poly.pdbx_strand_id
1 'polypeptide(L)'
;MSTFAEHLDHPLARGHTPADAFTGAAGGAACGDLIRLSLATDGRRITDAGFDASGCAAALAAASATVELAIGRGLLEAARLGAQDVSEALDGLSPAKRHAAELAADALHRALGAAVRERGALVPRPDRLLVAMSGGVDSAVAALLCARAGQTVGVTLELWSDPENDGELSCCSPQAVRAARALAHGMGLAHLSIDLRAEFRAGVVEPWLAEHAAGLTPNPCVRCNGGVRLEAMVALADRVGAAALATGHYARVKRGPHGPLLRRAADPAKDQSYMLAALAPATLERLRFPLGERSKPEVRALAADAALPVADKPDSQDLCFLAGTGRSAFLARHGRLGERPGAIVDRRGRTLGRHRGAHGFTVGQRRGLRVGGAGEALYVLATDADANTVTVGTREQLRTSTVSARDVTLYRPGAVIDGVKLRYRSAALACEPLSGLPSGTHERVELYLREPIHGAAPGQLACLLAGDVVVGHGTIDRSVAT
;
A
#
# COMPACT_ATOMS: atom_id res chain seq x y z
N MET A 1 -41.25 11.52 -23.13
CA MET A 1 -39.80 11.54 -23.46
C MET A 1 -39.16 10.42 -22.65
N SER A 2 -38.19 9.67 -23.17
CA SER A 2 -37.42 8.74 -22.32
C SER A 2 -36.55 9.54 -21.35
N THR A 3 -36.20 8.97 -20.20
CA THR A 3 -35.32 9.64 -19.21
C THR A 3 -33.97 9.98 -19.84
N PHE A 4 -33.47 9.09 -20.72
CA PHE A 4 -32.27 9.34 -21.51
C PHE A 4 -32.35 10.62 -22.37
N ALA A 5 -33.46 10.81 -23.08
CA ALA A 5 -33.65 11.99 -23.93
C ALA A 5 -33.75 13.27 -23.08
N GLU A 6 -34.39 13.20 -21.91
CA GLU A 6 -34.44 14.32 -20.96
C GLU A 6 -33.05 14.73 -20.48
N HIS A 7 -32.24 13.78 -20.03
CA HIS A 7 -30.87 14.06 -19.60
C HIS A 7 -29.93 14.51 -20.73
N LEU A 8 -30.25 14.19 -21.98
CA LEU A 8 -29.47 14.59 -23.15
C LEU A 8 -29.85 16.00 -23.63
N ASP A 9 -31.15 16.25 -23.80
CA ASP A 9 -31.68 17.49 -24.39
C ASP A 9 -31.83 18.62 -23.36
N HIS A 10 -32.04 18.26 -22.08
CA HIS A 10 -32.20 19.19 -20.96
C HIS A 10 -31.31 18.77 -19.77
N PRO A 11 -29.97 18.74 -19.93
CA PRO A 11 -29.08 18.22 -18.90
C PRO A 11 -29.10 19.07 -17.63
N LEU A 12 -29.21 18.42 -16.47
CA LEU A 12 -29.21 19.07 -15.16
C LEU A 12 -27.81 19.58 -14.80
N ALA A 13 -27.68 20.87 -14.51
CA ALA A 13 -26.45 21.50 -14.00
C ALA A 13 -25.19 21.31 -14.90
N ARG A 14 -25.38 21.19 -16.22
CA ARG A 14 -24.27 21.22 -17.17
C ARG A 14 -23.61 22.60 -17.18
N GLY A 15 -22.28 22.64 -17.09
CA GLY A 15 -21.49 23.87 -17.04
C GLY A 15 -21.52 24.57 -15.67
N HIS A 16 -22.29 24.05 -14.71
CA HIS A 16 -22.29 24.53 -13.33
C HIS A 16 -21.09 23.97 -12.58
N THR A 17 -20.43 24.80 -11.79
CA THR A 17 -19.42 24.38 -10.83
C THR A 17 -19.71 25.09 -9.52
N PRO A 18 -20.13 24.37 -8.47
CA PRO A 18 -20.39 24.97 -7.17
C PRO A 18 -19.17 25.73 -6.64
N ALA A 19 -19.40 26.76 -5.82
CA ALA A 19 -18.32 27.38 -5.07
C ALA A 19 -17.68 26.35 -4.13
N ASP A 20 -16.36 26.38 -4.00
CA ASP A 20 -15.57 25.41 -3.22
C ASP A 20 -15.82 23.94 -3.60
N ALA A 21 -16.14 23.67 -4.87
CA ALA A 21 -16.38 22.31 -5.31
C ALA A 21 -15.13 21.44 -5.27
N PHE A 22 -15.35 20.16 -4.97
CA PHE A 22 -14.41 19.08 -5.23
C PHE A 22 -14.71 18.48 -6.60
N THR A 23 -13.71 18.44 -7.47
CA THR A 23 -13.88 17.95 -8.84
C THR A 23 -13.17 16.62 -9.04
N GLY A 24 -13.90 15.66 -9.59
CA GLY A 24 -13.38 14.39 -10.07
C GLY A 24 -13.53 14.29 -11.58
N ALA A 25 -12.56 13.67 -12.24
CA ALA A 25 -12.55 13.49 -13.68
C ALA A 25 -12.29 12.03 -14.08
N ALA A 26 -12.98 11.56 -15.10
CA ALA A 26 -12.79 10.22 -15.67
C ALA A 26 -12.97 10.25 -17.19
N GLY A 27 -12.16 9.46 -17.90
CA GLY A 27 -12.15 9.40 -19.37
C GLY A 27 -10.80 9.82 -19.95
N GLY A 28 -10.74 10.02 -21.28
CA GLY A 28 -9.52 10.44 -21.98
C GLY A 28 -9.37 9.86 -23.40
N ALA A 29 -8.12 9.83 -23.87
CA ALA A 29 -7.77 9.58 -25.29
C ALA A 29 -8.22 8.22 -25.87
N ALA A 30 -8.52 7.23 -25.04
CA ALA A 30 -8.89 5.89 -25.52
C ALA A 30 -10.28 5.82 -26.18
N CYS A 31 -11.26 6.56 -25.65
CA CYS A 31 -12.62 6.63 -26.19
C CYS A 31 -13.03 8.04 -26.65
N GLY A 32 -12.25 9.07 -26.28
CA GLY A 32 -12.58 10.47 -26.55
C GLY A 32 -13.60 11.08 -25.57
N ASP A 33 -14.26 10.25 -24.75
CA ASP A 33 -15.17 10.70 -23.71
C ASP A 33 -14.38 11.20 -22.49
N LEU A 34 -14.82 12.32 -21.91
CA LEU A 34 -14.29 12.88 -20.67
C LEU A 34 -15.46 13.47 -19.88
N ILE A 35 -15.60 13.05 -18.63
CA ILE A 35 -16.59 13.57 -17.68
C ILE A 35 -15.84 14.20 -16.50
N ARG A 36 -16.26 15.41 -16.12
CA ARG A 36 -15.87 16.09 -14.89
C ARG A 36 -17.12 16.33 -14.06
N LEU A 37 -17.10 15.87 -12.82
CA LEU A 37 -18.16 16.11 -11.84
C LEU A 37 -17.61 16.94 -10.70
N SER A 38 -18.31 18.02 -10.36
CA SER A 38 -17.97 18.96 -9.30
C SER A 38 -19.07 18.93 -8.26
N LEU A 39 -18.72 18.71 -6.98
CA LEU A 39 -19.68 18.68 -5.88
C LEU A 39 -19.25 19.56 -4.71
N ALA A 40 -20.21 20.22 -4.09
CA ALA A 40 -20.05 20.90 -2.80
C ALA A 40 -20.68 20.06 -1.68
N THR A 41 -20.11 20.15 -0.48
CA THR A 41 -20.60 19.44 0.70
C THR A 41 -20.52 20.29 1.96
N ASP A 42 -21.49 20.09 2.85
CA ASP A 42 -21.47 20.55 4.25
C ASP A 42 -20.68 19.61 5.19
N GLY A 43 -20.00 18.60 4.63
CA GLY A 43 -19.28 17.55 5.37
C GLY A 43 -20.13 16.34 5.73
N ARG A 44 -21.44 16.37 5.49
CA ARG A 44 -22.36 15.24 5.74
C ARG A 44 -23.11 14.79 4.50
N ARG A 45 -23.50 15.74 3.66
CA ARG A 45 -24.29 15.54 2.44
C ARG A 45 -23.74 16.36 1.29
N ILE A 46 -24.11 15.98 0.07
CA ILE A 46 -23.87 16.78 -1.13
C ILE A 46 -24.92 17.88 -1.17
N THR A 47 -24.49 19.15 -1.14
CA THR A 47 -25.39 20.31 -1.09
C THR A 47 -25.63 20.92 -2.45
N ASP A 48 -24.68 20.76 -3.37
CA ASP A 48 -24.75 21.26 -4.74
C ASP A 48 -23.82 20.41 -5.61
N ALA A 49 -24.16 20.24 -6.89
CA ALA A 49 -23.32 19.55 -7.84
C ALA A 49 -23.57 20.04 -9.27
N GLY A 50 -22.54 19.94 -10.10
CA GLY A 50 -22.61 20.24 -11.51
C GLY A 50 -21.59 19.42 -12.29
N PHE A 51 -21.63 19.52 -13.61
CA PHE A 51 -20.77 18.71 -14.45
C PHE A 51 -20.36 19.41 -15.73
N ASP A 52 -19.24 18.95 -16.29
CA ASP A 52 -18.85 19.18 -17.68
C ASP A 52 -18.54 17.83 -18.32
N ALA A 53 -18.95 17.64 -19.57
CA ALA A 53 -18.68 16.42 -20.31
C ALA A 53 -18.49 16.71 -21.81
N SER A 54 -17.50 16.03 -22.39
CA SER A 54 -17.23 15.98 -23.82
C SER A 54 -17.20 14.53 -24.29
N GLY A 55 -17.67 14.27 -25.51
CA GLY A 55 -17.71 12.93 -26.08
C GLY A 55 -19.11 12.54 -26.55
N CYS A 56 -19.48 11.28 -26.39
CA CYS A 56 -20.73 10.74 -26.90
C CYS A 56 -21.98 11.21 -26.10
N ALA A 57 -23.15 11.16 -26.74
CA ALA A 57 -24.42 11.54 -26.10
C ALA A 57 -24.71 10.78 -24.80
N ALA A 58 -24.30 9.51 -24.73
CA ALA A 58 -24.47 8.71 -23.51
C ALA A 58 -23.61 9.22 -22.35
N ALA A 59 -22.42 9.77 -22.60
CA ALA A 59 -21.57 10.36 -21.57
C ALA A 59 -22.21 11.62 -20.98
N LEU A 60 -22.82 12.47 -21.83
CA LEU A 60 -23.56 13.65 -21.38
C LEU A 60 -24.76 13.25 -20.50
N ALA A 61 -25.60 12.32 -20.99
CA ALA A 61 -26.77 11.87 -20.26
C ALA A 61 -26.40 11.20 -18.93
N ALA A 62 -25.34 10.37 -18.91
CA ALA A 62 -24.84 9.71 -17.71
C ALA A 62 -24.31 10.71 -16.66
N ALA A 63 -23.59 11.75 -17.08
CA ALA A 63 -23.11 12.78 -16.16
C ALA A 63 -24.28 13.57 -15.55
N SER A 64 -25.26 13.95 -16.37
CA SER A 64 -26.50 14.61 -15.94
C SER A 64 -27.28 13.76 -14.92
N ALA A 65 -27.54 12.49 -15.22
CA ALA A 65 -28.19 11.55 -14.30
C ALA A 65 -27.41 11.36 -13.00
N THR A 66 -26.08 11.33 -13.07
CA THR A 66 -25.24 11.19 -11.88
C THR A 66 -25.36 12.39 -10.94
N VAL A 67 -25.48 13.61 -11.48
CA VAL A 67 -25.74 14.82 -10.67
C VAL A 67 -27.09 14.73 -9.97
N GLU A 68 -28.15 14.38 -10.70
CA GLU A 68 -29.49 14.22 -10.12
C GLU A 68 -29.49 13.17 -9.00
N LEU A 69 -28.86 12.02 -9.25
CA LEU A 69 -28.74 10.97 -8.24
C LEU A 69 -27.94 11.45 -7.02
N ALA A 70 -26.94 12.32 -7.17
CA ALA A 70 -26.02 12.67 -6.09
C ALA A 70 -26.53 13.80 -5.18
N ILE A 71 -27.18 14.84 -5.74
CA ILE A 71 -27.58 16.03 -4.98
C ILE A 71 -28.50 15.65 -3.80
N GLY A 72 -28.22 16.23 -2.61
CA GLY A 72 -28.99 16.00 -1.39
C GLY A 72 -28.66 14.71 -0.63
N ARG A 73 -27.95 13.75 -1.24
CA ARG A 73 -27.61 12.47 -0.58
C ARG A 73 -26.51 12.62 0.47
N GLY A 74 -26.54 11.72 1.47
CA GLY A 74 -25.43 11.54 2.41
C GLY A 74 -24.15 11.11 1.70
N LEU A 75 -22.98 11.50 2.21
CA LEU A 75 -21.69 11.14 1.57
C LEU A 75 -21.50 9.62 1.41
N LEU A 76 -21.91 8.82 2.42
CA LEU A 76 -21.84 7.35 2.33
C LEU A 76 -22.96 6.74 1.48
N GLU A 77 -24.07 7.45 1.26
CA GLU A 77 -25.14 7.03 0.37
C GLU A 77 -24.72 7.27 -1.09
N ALA A 78 -24.17 8.45 -1.38
CA ALA A 78 -23.59 8.77 -2.68
C ALA A 78 -22.42 7.84 -3.03
N ALA A 79 -21.60 7.44 -2.05
CA ALA A 79 -20.54 6.45 -2.21
C ALA A 79 -21.03 5.01 -2.52
N ARG A 80 -22.35 4.75 -2.51
CA ARG A 80 -22.95 3.50 -2.98
C ARG A 80 -23.39 3.55 -4.44
N LEU A 81 -23.49 4.74 -5.04
CA LEU A 81 -23.87 4.90 -6.43
C LEU A 81 -22.79 4.31 -7.33
N GLY A 82 -23.17 3.38 -8.20
CA GLY A 82 -22.33 2.73 -9.20
C GLY A 82 -22.82 2.96 -10.62
N ALA A 83 -22.12 2.35 -11.58
CA ALA A 83 -22.49 2.44 -12.99
C ALA A 83 -23.88 1.85 -13.28
N GLN A 84 -24.31 0.86 -12.47
CA GLN A 84 -25.64 0.26 -12.61
C GLN A 84 -26.74 1.27 -12.24
N ASP A 85 -26.61 1.99 -11.12
CA ASP A 85 -27.60 3.01 -10.72
C ASP A 85 -27.71 4.12 -11.78
N VAL A 86 -26.58 4.57 -12.33
CA VAL A 86 -26.55 5.57 -13.40
C VAL A 86 -27.21 5.04 -14.67
N SER A 87 -26.97 3.78 -15.02
CA SER A 87 -27.60 3.14 -16.17
C SER A 87 -29.11 2.99 -15.98
N GLU A 88 -29.57 2.62 -14.79
CA GLU A 88 -30.99 2.48 -14.46
C GLU A 88 -31.74 3.81 -14.47
N ALA A 89 -31.10 4.90 -14.02
CA ALA A 89 -31.64 6.25 -14.12
C ALA A 89 -31.85 6.73 -15.58
N LEU A 90 -31.25 6.03 -16.55
CA LEU A 90 -31.36 6.31 -17.98
C LEU A 90 -32.22 5.29 -18.74
N ASP A 91 -33.15 4.61 -18.06
CA ASP A 91 -34.00 3.53 -18.59
C ASP A 91 -33.19 2.31 -19.09
N GLY A 92 -31.93 2.18 -18.66
CA GLY A 92 -31.01 1.12 -19.07
C GLY A 92 -30.17 1.48 -20.31
N LEU A 93 -28.85 1.63 -20.12
CA LEU A 93 -27.93 1.80 -21.23
C LEU A 93 -27.65 0.47 -21.95
N SER A 94 -27.57 0.54 -23.28
CA SER A 94 -27.17 -0.62 -24.08
C SER A 94 -25.74 -1.08 -23.74
N PRO A 95 -25.40 -2.36 -24.01
CA PRO A 95 -24.06 -2.88 -23.72
C PRO A 95 -22.90 -2.04 -24.26
N ALA A 96 -23.08 -1.45 -25.45
CA ALA A 96 -22.08 -0.60 -26.10
C ALA A 96 -21.92 0.79 -25.46
N LYS A 97 -22.86 1.19 -24.59
CA LYS A 97 -22.89 2.52 -23.93
C LYS A 97 -22.69 2.46 -22.42
N ARG A 98 -22.60 1.28 -21.81
CA ARG A 98 -22.35 1.12 -20.36
C ARG A 98 -21.10 1.84 -19.86
N HIS A 99 -20.07 1.95 -20.71
CA HIS A 99 -18.86 2.70 -20.38
C HIS A 99 -19.14 4.15 -19.95
N ALA A 100 -20.17 4.81 -20.52
CA ALA A 100 -20.55 6.17 -20.13
C ALA A 100 -20.97 6.26 -18.66
N ALA A 101 -21.74 5.28 -18.18
CA ALA A 101 -22.12 5.20 -16.77
C ALA A 101 -20.92 4.87 -15.86
N GLU A 102 -19.98 4.05 -16.32
CA GLU A 102 -18.73 3.79 -15.61
C GLU A 102 -17.88 5.05 -15.43
N LEU A 103 -17.74 5.86 -16.50
CA LEU A 103 -17.04 7.13 -16.44
C LEU A 103 -17.71 8.12 -15.50
N ALA A 104 -19.04 8.24 -15.57
CA ALA A 104 -19.78 9.15 -14.71
C ALA A 104 -19.66 8.74 -13.23
N ALA A 105 -19.79 7.46 -12.92
CA ALA A 105 -19.55 6.93 -11.57
C ALA A 105 -18.09 7.14 -11.13
N ASP A 106 -17.11 6.90 -11.98
CA ASP A 106 -15.69 7.15 -11.65
C ASP A 106 -15.41 8.62 -11.34
N ALA A 107 -15.97 9.55 -12.12
CA ALA A 107 -15.84 10.98 -11.87
C ALA A 107 -16.50 11.39 -10.54
N LEU A 108 -17.70 10.87 -10.24
CA LEU A 108 -18.37 11.08 -8.96
C LEU A 108 -17.51 10.60 -7.78
N HIS A 109 -16.97 9.38 -7.87
CA HIS A 109 -16.20 8.77 -6.78
C HIS A 109 -14.86 9.47 -6.53
N ARG A 110 -14.22 10.01 -7.57
CA ARG A 110 -13.03 10.86 -7.42
C ARG A 110 -13.38 12.17 -6.71
N ALA A 111 -14.49 12.82 -7.09
CA ALA A 111 -14.97 14.03 -6.43
C ALA A 111 -15.33 13.77 -4.95
N LEU A 112 -16.06 12.68 -4.68
CA LEU A 112 -16.42 12.23 -3.33
C LEU A 112 -15.19 11.92 -2.48
N GLY A 113 -14.20 11.22 -3.04
CA GLY A 113 -12.96 10.91 -2.35
C GLY A 113 -12.23 12.16 -1.85
N ALA A 114 -12.08 13.16 -2.74
CA ALA A 114 -11.51 14.45 -2.39
C ALA A 114 -12.33 15.18 -1.32
N ALA A 115 -13.66 15.25 -1.51
CA ALA A 115 -14.56 15.92 -0.58
C ALA A 115 -14.56 15.31 0.83
N VAL A 116 -14.61 13.98 0.93
CA VAL A 116 -14.59 13.28 2.22
C VAL A 116 -13.24 13.45 2.90
N ARG A 117 -12.13 13.37 2.14
CA ARG A 117 -10.77 13.56 2.67
C ARG A 117 -10.62 14.93 3.33
N GLU A 118 -11.13 15.98 2.71
CA GLU A 118 -10.94 17.35 3.17
C GLU A 118 -12.01 17.81 4.16
N ARG A 119 -13.29 17.61 3.83
CA ARG A 119 -14.44 18.17 4.56
C ARG A 119 -15.33 17.13 5.23
N GLY A 120 -15.06 15.83 5.11
CA GLY A 120 -15.84 14.78 5.76
C GLY A 120 -15.96 15.00 7.27
N ALA A 121 -17.20 15.03 7.77
CA ALA A 121 -17.54 15.25 9.17
C ALA A 121 -18.77 14.42 9.56
N LEU A 122 -18.72 13.12 9.23
CA LEU A 122 -19.82 12.21 9.53
C LEU A 122 -19.91 11.93 11.03
N VAL A 123 -21.13 11.73 11.51
CA VAL A 123 -21.38 11.39 12.92
C VAL A 123 -20.64 10.10 13.27
N PRO A 124 -19.77 10.12 14.30
CA PRO A 124 -19.06 8.93 14.77
C PRO A 124 -20.01 7.81 15.18
N ARG A 125 -19.66 6.59 14.83
CA ARG A 125 -20.40 5.38 15.20
C ARG A 125 -19.46 4.31 15.75
N PRO A 126 -19.74 3.76 16.95
CA PRO A 126 -18.86 2.77 17.58
C PRO A 126 -18.79 1.46 16.80
N ASP A 127 -19.84 1.14 16.04
CA ASP A 127 -19.97 -0.06 15.21
C ASP A 127 -19.50 0.15 13.77
N ARG A 128 -19.07 1.36 13.40
CA ARG A 128 -18.61 1.67 12.03
C ARG A 128 -17.14 1.34 11.84
N LEU A 129 -16.84 0.56 10.80
CA LEU A 129 -15.49 0.20 10.37
C LEU A 129 -15.19 0.77 8.99
N LEU A 130 -14.00 1.34 8.84
CA LEU A 130 -13.40 1.58 7.53
C LEU A 130 -12.55 0.35 7.18
N VAL A 131 -12.69 -0.21 5.98
CA VAL A 131 -11.91 -1.39 5.56
C VAL A 131 -11.09 -1.10 4.31
N ALA A 132 -9.79 -1.35 4.38
CA ALA A 132 -8.89 -1.19 3.24
C ALA A 132 -9.10 -2.32 2.22
N MET A 133 -9.46 -1.97 0.99
CA MET A 133 -9.75 -2.88 -0.13
C MET A 133 -8.72 -2.69 -1.25
N SER A 134 -7.79 -3.64 -1.39
CA SER A 134 -6.73 -3.61 -2.40
C SER A 134 -7.05 -4.40 -3.67
N GLY A 135 -8.28 -4.90 -3.81
CA GLY A 135 -8.70 -5.71 -4.96
C GLY A 135 -8.18 -7.16 -4.95
N GLY A 136 -7.70 -7.65 -3.81
CA GLY A 136 -7.27 -9.04 -3.60
C GLY A 136 -8.14 -9.79 -2.58
N VAL A 137 -8.03 -11.12 -2.58
CA VAL A 137 -8.80 -12.05 -1.70
C VAL A 137 -8.79 -11.60 -0.24
N ASP A 138 -7.61 -11.29 0.31
CA ASP A 138 -7.45 -11.02 1.73
C ASP A 138 -8.24 -9.77 2.16
N SER A 139 -8.15 -8.70 1.37
CA SER A 139 -8.91 -7.49 1.63
C SER A 139 -10.42 -7.66 1.44
N ALA A 140 -10.84 -8.53 0.51
CA ALA A 140 -12.24 -8.84 0.26
C ALA A 140 -12.86 -9.63 1.41
N VAL A 141 -12.16 -10.64 1.91
CA VAL A 141 -12.61 -11.43 3.06
C VAL A 141 -12.58 -10.60 4.34
N ALA A 142 -11.58 -9.72 4.50
CA ALA A 142 -11.60 -8.76 5.61
C ALA A 142 -12.84 -7.86 5.56
N ALA A 143 -13.20 -7.34 4.38
CA ALA A 143 -14.41 -6.54 4.20
C ALA A 143 -15.69 -7.33 4.50
N LEU A 144 -15.79 -8.58 4.01
CA LEU A 144 -16.89 -9.48 4.32
C LEU A 144 -17.06 -9.71 5.84
N LEU A 145 -15.96 -9.99 6.55
CA LEU A 145 -16.00 -10.21 8.00
C LEU A 145 -16.38 -8.93 8.76
N CYS A 146 -15.91 -7.77 8.31
CA CYS A 146 -16.33 -6.48 8.90
C CYS A 146 -17.81 -6.20 8.65
N ALA A 147 -18.30 -6.45 7.43
CA ALA A 147 -19.69 -6.24 7.05
C ALA A 147 -20.66 -7.10 7.88
N ARG A 148 -20.25 -8.32 8.23
CA ARG A 148 -21.01 -9.19 9.14
C ARG A 148 -21.02 -8.70 10.60
N ALA A 149 -20.05 -7.88 11.00
CA ALA A 149 -19.90 -7.41 12.37
C ALA A 149 -20.53 -6.03 12.63
N GLY A 150 -20.71 -5.20 11.60
CA GLY A 150 -21.28 -3.86 11.75
C GLY A 150 -21.22 -3.02 10.48
N GLN A 151 -21.58 -1.74 10.61
CA GLN A 151 -21.58 -0.81 9.49
C GLN A 151 -20.17 -0.70 8.88
N THR A 152 -20.00 -1.06 7.61
CA THR A 152 -18.69 -1.07 6.96
C THR A 152 -18.64 -0.13 5.76
N VAL A 153 -17.53 0.59 5.63
CA VAL A 153 -17.19 1.45 4.49
C VAL A 153 -15.89 0.93 3.89
N GLY A 154 -15.89 0.59 2.60
CA GLY A 154 -14.68 0.22 1.87
C GLY A 154 -13.87 1.45 1.45
N VAL A 155 -12.54 1.34 1.48
CA VAL A 155 -11.65 2.35 0.90
C VAL A 155 -10.56 1.71 0.05
N THR A 156 -10.28 2.31 -1.10
CA THR A 156 -9.12 2.00 -1.93
C THR A 156 -8.24 3.24 -2.06
N LEU A 157 -6.91 3.06 -2.06
CA LEU A 157 -5.96 4.14 -2.24
C LEU A 157 -5.37 4.09 -3.65
N GLU A 158 -5.39 5.22 -4.35
CA GLU A 158 -4.63 5.44 -5.57
C GLU A 158 -3.21 5.90 -5.17
N LEU A 159 -2.24 4.99 -5.20
CA LEU A 159 -0.87 5.26 -4.73
C LEU A 159 0.12 5.55 -5.86
N TRP A 160 -0.05 4.91 -7.02
CA TRP A 160 0.90 5.04 -8.11
C TRP A 160 0.21 4.85 -9.46
N SER A 161 0.58 5.67 -10.43
CA SER A 161 0.15 5.55 -11.81
C SER A 161 1.34 5.82 -12.70
N ASP A 162 1.60 4.91 -13.62
CA ASP A 162 2.71 5.00 -14.56
C ASP A 162 2.27 4.36 -15.89
N PRO A 163 2.49 5.02 -17.03
CA PRO A 163 2.06 4.50 -18.34
C PRO A 163 2.66 3.14 -18.72
N GLU A 164 3.84 2.78 -18.18
CA GLU A 164 4.47 1.49 -18.46
C GLU A 164 4.09 0.39 -17.46
N ASN A 165 3.31 0.72 -16.41
CA ASN A 165 2.85 -0.28 -15.47
C ASN A 165 1.74 -1.13 -16.08
N ASP A 166 1.77 -2.41 -15.78
CA ASP A 166 0.65 -3.30 -16.04
C ASP A 166 -0.50 -2.97 -15.08
N GLY A 167 -1.61 -2.50 -15.65
CA GLY A 167 -2.82 -2.13 -14.92
C GLY A 167 -3.45 -3.28 -14.15
N GLU A 168 -3.28 -4.53 -14.58
CA GLU A 168 -3.80 -5.73 -13.92
C GLU A 168 -2.93 -6.15 -12.72
N LEU A 169 -1.62 -5.92 -12.81
CA LEU A 169 -0.68 -6.21 -11.73
C LEU A 169 -0.65 -5.10 -10.66
N SER A 170 -1.05 -3.88 -11.01
CA SER A 170 -1.16 -2.77 -10.07
C SER A 170 -2.43 -2.86 -9.23
N CYS A 171 -2.28 -2.96 -7.90
CA CYS A 171 -3.41 -2.97 -6.97
C CYS A 171 -4.14 -1.63 -6.82
N CYS A 172 -3.66 -0.58 -7.50
CA CYS A 172 -4.19 0.78 -7.42
C CYS A 172 -4.38 1.44 -8.80
N SER A 173 -4.42 0.64 -9.87
CA SER A 173 -4.81 1.11 -11.20
C SER A 173 -6.27 1.58 -11.22
N PRO A 174 -6.68 2.41 -12.20
CA PRO A 174 -8.09 2.78 -12.36
C PRO A 174 -9.03 1.58 -12.43
N GLN A 175 -8.61 0.50 -13.09
CA GLN A 175 -9.37 -0.75 -13.18
C GLN A 175 -9.44 -1.47 -11.84
N ALA A 176 -8.35 -1.53 -11.07
CA ALA A 176 -8.36 -2.12 -9.73
C ALA A 176 -9.26 -1.36 -8.76
N VAL A 177 -9.30 -0.02 -8.85
CA VAL A 177 -10.22 0.82 -8.06
C VAL A 177 -11.67 0.53 -8.42
N ARG A 178 -12.01 0.47 -9.72
CA ARG A 178 -13.36 0.10 -10.17
C ARG A 178 -13.77 -1.29 -9.71
N ALA A 179 -12.87 -2.28 -9.82
CA ALA A 179 -13.14 -3.65 -9.38
C ALA A 179 -13.37 -3.72 -7.86
N ALA A 180 -12.57 -3.00 -7.06
CA ALA A 180 -12.75 -2.92 -5.61
C ALA A 180 -14.08 -2.24 -5.24
N ARG A 181 -14.49 -1.19 -5.97
CA ARG A 181 -15.78 -0.53 -5.81
C ARG A 181 -16.93 -1.47 -6.12
N ALA A 182 -16.91 -2.12 -7.28
CA ALA A 182 -17.96 -3.07 -7.69
C ALA A 182 -18.10 -4.22 -6.68
N LEU A 183 -16.98 -4.73 -6.16
CA LEU A 183 -16.98 -5.73 -5.10
C LEU A 183 -17.61 -5.21 -3.80
N ALA A 184 -17.27 -3.99 -3.38
CA ALA A 184 -17.87 -3.36 -2.21
C ALA A 184 -19.38 -3.15 -2.38
N HIS A 185 -19.80 -2.65 -3.54
CA HIS A 185 -21.22 -2.46 -3.88
C HIS A 185 -21.98 -3.79 -3.88
N GLY A 186 -21.39 -4.86 -4.43
CA GLY A 186 -21.96 -6.21 -4.37
C GLY A 186 -22.11 -6.77 -2.96
N MET A 187 -21.31 -6.28 -2.00
CA MET A 187 -21.47 -6.56 -0.56
C MET A 187 -22.43 -5.58 0.14
N GLY A 188 -23.06 -4.67 -0.58
CA GLY A 188 -23.89 -3.61 -0.01
C GLY A 188 -23.11 -2.60 0.82
N LEU A 189 -21.85 -2.33 0.48
CA LEU A 189 -20.97 -1.40 1.19
C LEU A 189 -20.83 -0.09 0.41
N ALA A 190 -20.71 1.02 1.12
CA ALA A 190 -20.21 2.27 0.54
C ALA A 190 -18.72 2.10 0.22
N HIS A 191 -18.24 2.71 -0.86
CA HIS A 191 -16.82 2.65 -1.24
C HIS A 191 -16.28 4.04 -1.56
N LEU A 192 -15.07 4.32 -1.07
CA LEU A 192 -14.33 5.55 -1.34
C LEU A 192 -13.00 5.24 -2.01
N SER A 193 -12.57 6.11 -2.92
CA SER A 193 -11.21 6.11 -3.47
C SER A 193 -10.48 7.38 -3.04
N ILE A 194 -9.29 7.24 -2.45
CA ILE A 194 -8.46 8.40 -2.06
C ILE A 194 -7.19 8.43 -2.90
N ASP A 195 -6.94 9.58 -3.52
CA ASP A 195 -5.68 9.86 -4.19
C ASP A 195 -4.61 10.24 -3.16
N LEU A 196 -3.52 9.46 -3.14
CA LEU A 196 -2.33 9.71 -2.35
C LEU A 196 -1.06 9.59 -3.21
N ARG A 197 -1.16 9.80 -4.53
CA ARG A 197 -0.02 9.62 -5.44
C ARG A 197 1.16 10.52 -5.10
N ALA A 198 0.89 11.78 -4.73
CA ALA A 198 1.93 12.74 -4.39
C ALA A 198 2.63 12.36 -3.07
N GLU A 199 1.85 12.03 -2.05
CA GLU A 199 2.32 11.63 -0.73
C GLU A 199 3.07 10.30 -0.79
N PHE A 200 2.60 9.35 -1.60
CA PHE A 200 3.29 8.08 -1.83
C PHE A 200 4.61 8.27 -2.57
N ARG A 201 4.65 9.15 -3.58
CA ARG A 201 5.89 9.47 -4.28
C ARG A 201 6.93 10.06 -3.33
N ALA A 202 6.57 11.12 -2.60
CA ALA A 202 7.46 11.81 -1.70
C ALA A 202 7.85 10.95 -0.47
N GLY A 203 6.89 10.22 0.09
CA GLY A 203 7.08 9.46 1.32
C GLY A 203 7.62 8.05 1.13
N VAL A 204 7.55 7.46 -0.08
CA VAL A 204 7.97 6.07 -0.33
C VAL A 204 8.92 5.96 -1.51
N VAL A 205 8.53 6.45 -2.69
CA VAL A 205 9.29 6.21 -3.92
C VAL A 205 10.61 6.98 -3.92
N GLU A 206 10.58 8.27 -3.61
CA GLU A 206 11.78 9.12 -3.59
C GLU A 206 12.83 8.66 -2.55
N PRO A 207 12.46 8.34 -1.29
CA PRO A 207 13.38 7.73 -0.33
C PRO A 207 13.92 6.38 -0.82
N TRP A 208 13.08 5.55 -1.43
CA TRP A 208 13.50 4.25 -1.97
C TRP A 208 14.52 4.39 -3.10
N LEU A 209 14.37 5.40 -3.97
CA LEU A 209 15.33 5.73 -5.02
C LEU A 209 16.64 6.26 -4.43
N ALA A 210 16.57 7.17 -3.45
CA ALA A 210 17.75 7.73 -2.78
C ALA A 210 18.56 6.65 -2.03
N GLU A 211 17.89 5.73 -1.34
CA GLU A 211 18.55 4.63 -0.64
C GLU A 211 19.23 3.65 -1.61
N HIS A 212 18.62 3.36 -2.77
CA HIS A 212 19.29 2.59 -3.82
C HIS A 212 20.49 3.34 -4.43
N ALA A 213 20.37 4.65 -4.63
CA ALA A 213 21.47 5.49 -5.10
C ALA A 213 22.65 5.46 -4.12
N ALA A 214 22.39 5.37 -2.82
CA ALA A 214 23.38 5.21 -1.76
C ALA A 214 23.90 3.75 -1.57
N GLY A 215 23.50 2.82 -2.45
CA GLY A 215 23.91 1.42 -2.42
C GLY A 215 23.30 0.60 -1.27
N LEU A 216 22.20 1.07 -0.68
CA LEU A 216 21.43 0.36 0.35
C LEU A 216 20.36 -0.54 -0.28
N THR A 217 19.74 -1.39 0.53
CA THR A 217 18.60 -2.23 0.16
C THR A 217 17.36 -1.84 0.98
N PRO A 218 16.61 -0.81 0.57
CA PRO A 218 15.43 -0.31 1.30
C PRO A 218 14.28 -1.32 1.38
N ASN A 219 13.46 -1.20 2.43
CA ASN A 219 12.13 -1.82 2.49
C ASN A 219 11.01 -0.76 2.39
N PRO A 220 10.44 -0.52 1.19
CA PRO A 220 9.45 0.53 1.00
C PRO A 220 8.10 0.21 1.65
N CYS A 221 7.77 -1.06 1.87
CA CYS A 221 6.48 -1.46 2.44
C CYS A 221 6.34 -1.05 3.90
N VAL A 222 7.41 -1.16 4.69
CA VAL A 222 7.42 -0.73 6.10
C VAL A 222 7.19 0.78 6.18
N ARG A 223 7.89 1.56 5.34
CA ARG A 223 7.72 3.02 5.26
C ARG A 223 6.31 3.41 4.82
N CYS A 224 5.78 2.76 3.78
CA CYS A 224 4.43 2.98 3.29
C CYS A 224 3.37 2.73 4.36
N ASN A 225 3.45 1.59 5.06
CA ASN A 225 2.54 1.26 6.16
C ASN A 225 2.71 2.21 7.35
N GLY A 226 3.95 2.56 7.70
CA GLY A 226 4.27 3.35 8.89
C GLY A 226 4.01 4.84 8.80
N GLY A 227 3.97 5.44 7.60
CA GLY A 227 3.89 6.91 7.46
C GLY A 227 3.17 7.45 6.22
N VAL A 228 2.47 6.60 5.46
CA VAL A 228 1.69 7.08 4.29
C VAL A 228 0.29 6.50 4.31
N ARG A 229 0.15 5.19 4.09
CA ARG A 229 -1.18 4.62 3.77
C ARG A 229 -2.07 4.44 5.00
N LEU A 230 -1.53 3.90 6.10
CA LEU A 230 -2.36 3.56 7.27
C LEU A 230 -2.74 4.82 8.03
N GLU A 231 -1.84 5.79 8.15
CA GLU A 231 -2.14 7.09 8.77
C GLU A 231 -3.22 7.84 7.99
N ALA A 232 -3.10 7.94 6.66
CA ALA A 232 -4.12 8.57 5.83
C ALA A 232 -5.48 7.87 5.95
N MET A 233 -5.52 6.54 6.02
CA MET A 233 -6.76 5.80 6.22
C MET A 233 -7.31 5.91 7.65
N VAL A 234 -6.47 6.03 8.68
CA VAL A 234 -6.95 6.30 10.06
C VAL A 234 -7.56 7.70 10.13
N ALA A 235 -6.92 8.70 9.52
CA ALA A 235 -7.51 10.04 9.40
C ALA A 235 -8.83 10.02 8.61
N LEU A 236 -8.90 9.26 7.52
CA LEU A 236 -10.16 9.06 6.79
C LEU A 236 -11.21 8.37 7.66
N ALA A 237 -10.84 7.40 8.49
CA ALA A 237 -11.76 6.73 9.40
C ALA A 237 -12.45 7.75 10.31
N ASP A 238 -11.72 8.75 10.82
CA ASP A 238 -12.30 9.85 11.59
C ASP A 238 -13.30 10.68 10.77
N ARG A 239 -12.92 11.06 9.53
CA ARG A 239 -13.77 11.82 8.60
C ARG A 239 -15.08 11.12 8.28
N VAL A 240 -15.05 9.80 8.17
CA VAL A 240 -16.24 8.98 7.92
C VAL A 240 -16.91 8.48 9.20
N GLY A 241 -16.51 8.95 10.38
CA GLY A 241 -17.10 8.56 11.66
C GLY A 241 -16.94 7.08 11.99
N ALA A 242 -15.88 6.42 11.52
CA ALA A 242 -15.55 5.03 11.80
C ALA A 242 -14.68 4.90 13.05
N ALA A 243 -15.05 3.98 13.94
CA ALA A 243 -14.31 3.72 15.18
C ALA A 243 -12.92 3.13 14.93
N ALA A 244 -12.76 2.35 13.85
CA ALA A 244 -11.51 1.68 13.54
C ALA A 244 -11.30 1.46 12.03
N LEU A 245 -10.04 1.26 11.67
CA LEU A 245 -9.58 0.83 10.35
C LEU A 245 -9.26 -0.68 10.39
N ALA A 246 -9.95 -1.45 9.56
CA ALA A 246 -9.66 -2.85 9.31
C ALA A 246 -8.79 -3.02 8.05
N THR A 247 -7.87 -3.96 8.07
CA THR A 247 -7.06 -4.31 6.89
C THR A 247 -6.98 -5.82 6.70
N GLY A 248 -6.75 -6.26 5.47
CA GLY A 248 -6.49 -7.67 5.14
C GLY A 248 -5.10 -8.16 5.54
N HIS A 249 -4.41 -7.52 6.48
CA HIS A 249 -3.11 -7.99 6.94
C HIS A 249 -3.24 -9.15 7.93
N TYR A 250 -2.35 -10.13 7.80
CA TYR A 250 -2.14 -11.20 8.76
C TYR A 250 -1.23 -10.70 9.87
N ALA A 251 -1.82 -10.15 10.91
CA ALA A 251 -1.15 -9.76 12.14
C ALA A 251 -2.17 -9.72 13.28
N ARG A 252 -1.71 -9.61 14.52
CA ARG A 252 -2.57 -9.50 15.69
C ARG A 252 -2.15 -8.31 16.54
N VAL A 253 -3.03 -7.90 17.44
CA VAL A 253 -2.72 -6.86 18.43
C VAL A 253 -2.74 -7.49 19.82
N LYS A 254 -1.63 -7.42 20.54
CA LYS A 254 -1.55 -7.77 21.95
C LYS A 254 -1.81 -6.50 22.77
N ARG A 255 -2.97 -6.42 23.42
CA ARG A 255 -3.28 -5.34 24.36
C ARG A 255 -2.66 -5.68 25.72
N GLY A 256 -2.14 -4.66 26.40
CA GLY A 256 -1.52 -4.78 27.72
C GLY A 256 -1.52 -3.45 28.46
N PRO A 257 -1.00 -3.41 29.70
CA PRO A 257 -1.07 -2.23 30.57
C PRO A 257 -0.32 -1.00 30.04
N HIS A 258 0.66 -1.21 29.15
CA HIS A 258 1.47 -0.14 28.53
C HIS A 258 1.06 0.12 27.07
N GLY A 259 -0.22 -0.05 26.76
CA GLY A 259 -0.77 0.11 25.41
C GLY A 259 -0.57 -1.12 24.51
N PRO A 260 -1.18 -1.12 23.31
CA PRO A 260 -1.13 -2.24 22.38
C PRO A 260 0.25 -2.39 21.73
N LEU A 261 0.62 -3.64 21.44
CA LEU A 261 1.76 -3.99 20.59
C LEU A 261 1.31 -4.90 19.46
N LEU A 262 2.06 -4.85 18.37
CA LEU A 262 1.86 -5.74 17.24
C LEU A 262 2.35 -7.14 17.60
N ARG A 263 1.58 -8.16 17.24
CA ARG A 263 1.86 -9.57 17.47
C ARG A 263 1.81 -10.32 16.15
N ARG A 264 2.65 -11.35 16.01
CA ARG A 264 2.65 -12.21 14.83
C ARG A 264 1.28 -12.83 14.57
N ALA A 265 0.95 -13.05 13.31
CA ALA A 265 -0.25 -13.81 12.91
C ALA A 265 -0.24 -15.24 13.48
N ALA A 266 -1.42 -15.85 13.55
CA ALA A 266 -1.55 -17.27 13.85
C ALA A 266 -0.94 -18.16 12.75
N ASP A 267 -1.03 -17.73 11.48
CA ASP A 267 -0.40 -18.39 10.33
C ASP A 267 1.02 -17.84 10.11
N PRO A 268 2.09 -18.61 10.42
CA PRO A 268 3.46 -18.14 10.28
C PRO A 268 3.89 -17.93 8.82
N ALA A 269 3.27 -18.63 7.87
CA ALA A 269 3.59 -18.51 6.44
C ALA A 269 3.06 -17.21 5.83
N LYS A 270 2.04 -16.62 6.46
CA LYS A 270 1.42 -15.36 6.05
C LYS A 270 1.74 -14.19 6.96
N ASP A 271 2.38 -14.39 8.11
CA ASP A 271 2.70 -13.33 9.08
C ASP A 271 3.29 -12.08 8.43
N GLN A 272 2.56 -10.98 8.55
CA GLN A 272 2.91 -9.67 8.03
C GLN A 272 3.38 -8.70 9.12
N SER A 273 3.60 -9.17 10.35
CA SER A 273 4.05 -8.33 11.48
C SER A 273 5.35 -7.55 11.17
N TYR A 274 6.27 -8.16 10.42
CA TYR A 274 7.51 -7.49 9.97
C TYR A 274 7.24 -6.27 9.08
N MET A 275 6.25 -6.32 8.17
CA MET A 275 5.92 -5.20 7.29
C MET A 275 5.15 -4.08 8.01
N LEU A 276 4.70 -4.35 9.23
CA LEU A 276 3.90 -3.46 10.08
C LEU A 276 4.67 -3.04 11.34
N ALA A 277 5.94 -3.44 11.50
CA ALA A 277 6.70 -3.26 12.73
C ALA A 277 6.92 -1.79 13.11
N ALA A 278 6.90 -0.89 12.12
CA ALA A 278 7.03 0.56 12.30
C ALA A 278 5.72 1.27 12.72
N LEU A 279 4.65 0.51 13.01
CA LEU A 279 3.41 1.10 13.50
C LEU A 279 3.51 1.50 14.97
N ALA A 280 3.22 2.78 15.22
CA ALA A 280 3.10 3.30 16.57
C ALA A 280 1.96 2.62 17.35
N PRO A 281 2.10 2.44 18.68
CA PRO A 281 1.04 1.92 19.54
C PRO A 281 -0.30 2.66 19.40
N ALA A 282 -0.28 3.99 19.28
CA ALA A 282 -1.48 4.79 19.07
C ALA A 282 -2.24 4.40 17.78
N THR A 283 -1.51 4.14 16.69
CA THR A 283 -2.11 3.64 15.45
C THR A 283 -2.71 2.25 15.64
N LEU A 284 -2.05 1.36 16.39
CA LEU A 284 -2.56 0.01 16.68
C LEU A 284 -3.87 0.02 17.49
N GLU A 285 -4.16 1.06 18.28
CA GLU A 285 -5.46 1.18 18.98
C GLU A 285 -6.63 1.26 17.99
N ARG A 286 -6.41 1.95 16.88
CA ARG A 286 -7.37 2.20 15.80
C ARG A 286 -7.42 1.08 14.76
N LEU A 287 -6.47 0.14 14.77
CA LEU A 287 -6.39 -0.92 13.77
C LEU A 287 -7.14 -2.20 14.18
N ARG A 288 -7.65 -2.91 13.18
CA ARG A 288 -8.22 -4.26 13.26
C ARG A 288 -7.61 -5.13 12.18
N PHE A 289 -7.33 -6.38 12.52
CA PHE A 289 -6.79 -7.39 11.61
C PHE A 289 -7.70 -8.62 11.60
N PRO A 290 -8.81 -8.60 10.83
CA PRO A 290 -9.80 -9.69 10.83
C PRO A 290 -9.23 -11.07 10.44
N LEU A 291 -8.08 -11.10 9.76
CA LEU A 291 -7.41 -12.32 9.31
C LEU A 291 -6.31 -12.79 10.26
N GLY A 292 -6.06 -12.07 11.36
CA GLY A 292 -4.92 -12.32 12.25
C GLY A 292 -4.87 -13.71 12.90
N GLU A 293 -6.04 -14.29 13.14
CA GLU A 293 -6.21 -15.63 13.73
C GLU A 293 -6.49 -16.71 12.68
N ARG A 294 -6.40 -16.40 11.38
CA ARG A 294 -6.79 -17.31 10.31
C ARG A 294 -5.60 -17.75 9.48
N SER A 295 -5.68 -18.97 8.99
CA SER A 295 -4.80 -19.51 7.96
C SER A 295 -5.22 -19.03 6.57
N LYS A 296 -4.27 -19.01 5.62
CA LYS A 296 -4.59 -18.68 4.22
C LYS A 296 -5.67 -19.60 3.61
N PRO A 297 -5.64 -20.93 3.83
CA PRO A 297 -6.69 -21.82 3.32
C PRO A 297 -8.09 -21.46 3.84
N GLU A 298 -8.24 -21.16 5.13
CA GLU A 298 -9.53 -20.72 5.68
C GLU A 298 -10.02 -19.42 5.04
N VAL A 299 -9.12 -18.48 4.78
CA VAL A 299 -9.47 -17.23 4.07
C VAL A 299 -9.94 -17.51 2.65
N ARG A 300 -9.29 -18.42 1.92
CA ARG A 300 -9.74 -18.83 0.58
C ARG A 300 -11.09 -19.55 0.61
N ALA A 301 -11.33 -20.41 1.60
CA ALA A 301 -12.62 -21.07 1.79
C ALA A 301 -13.74 -20.03 2.04
N LEU A 302 -13.52 -19.06 2.93
CA LEU A 302 -14.47 -17.96 3.17
C LEU A 302 -14.78 -17.15 1.91
N ALA A 303 -13.79 -16.94 1.04
CA ALA A 303 -14.00 -16.24 -0.23
C ALA A 303 -14.86 -17.06 -1.20
N ALA A 304 -14.61 -18.37 -1.29
CA ALA A 304 -15.39 -19.29 -2.13
C ALA A 304 -16.83 -19.43 -1.62
N ASP A 305 -17.02 -19.62 -0.32
CA ASP A 305 -18.34 -19.76 0.32
C ASP A 305 -19.22 -18.52 0.10
N ALA A 306 -18.61 -17.34 0.07
CA ALA A 306 -19.28 -16.07 -0.21
C ALA A 306 -19.35 -15.74 -1.72
N ALA A 307 -18.95 -16.66 -2.59
CA ALA A 307 -18.90 -16.50 -4.04
C ALA A 307 -18.21 -15.19 -4.48
N LEU A 308 -17.12 -14.81 -3.80
CA LEU A 308 -16.42 -13.58 -4.11
C LEU A 308 -15.71 -13.72 -5.47
N PRO A 309 -15.89 -12.77 -6.42
CA PRO A 309 -15.25 -12.83 -7.75
C PRO A 309 -13.73 -12.91 -7.73
N VAL A 310 -13.11 -12.54 -6.60
CA VAL A 310 -11.66 -12.57 -6.41
C VAL A 310 -11.16 -13.87 -5.79
N ALA A 311 -12.00 -14.85 -5.46
CA ALA A 311 -11.64 -16.05 -4.69
C ALA A 311 -10.41 -16.81 -5.24
N ASP A 312 -10.32 -16.93 -6.56
CA ASP A 312 -9.24 -17.61 -7.26
C ASP A 312 -8.06 -16.71 -7.61
N LYS A 313 -8.14 -15.40 -7.30
CA LYS A 313 -7.08 -14.45 -7.63
C LYS A 313 -5.78 -14.83 -6.87
N PRO A 314 -4.63 -14.86 -7.57
CA PRO A 314 -3.36 -15.07 -6.91
C PRO A 314 -3.01 -13.89 -6.00
N ASP A 315 -2.20 -14.15 -4.97
CA ASP A 315 -1.71 -13.09 -4.09
C ASP A 315 -0.76 -12.18 -4.88
N SER A 316 -0.90 -10.87 -4.72
CA SER A 316 0.03 -9.90 -5.31
C SER A 316 1.47 -10.22 -4.88
N GLN A 317 2.34 -10.35 -5.87
CA GLN A 317 3.79 -10.51 -5.67
C GLN A 317 4.48 -9.23 -6.11
N ASP A 318 5.64 -8.92 -5.50
CA ASP A 318 6.47 -7.74 -5.76
C ASP A 318 5.94 -6.40 -5.19
N LEU A 319 6.72 -5.32 -5.37
CA LEU A 319 6.38 -3.97 -4.94
C LEU A 319 5.23 -3.39 -5.78
N CYS A 320 4.26 -2.75 -5.12
CA CYS A 320 3.03 -2.28 -5.75
C CYS A 320 3.25 -1.28 -6.90
N PHE A 321 4.34 -0.50 -6.87
CA PHE A 321 4.65 0.51 -7.88
C PHE A 321 5.52 0.00 -9.04
N LEU A 322 6.09 -1.20 -8.93
CA LEU A 322 6.83 -1.82 -10.03
C LEU A 322 5.89 -2.43 -11.07
N ALA A 323 4.79 -3.06 -10.63
CA ALA A 323 3.69 -3.58 -11.46
C ALA A 323 4.11 -4.07 -12.87
N GLY A 324 5.06 -5.01 -12.93
CA GLY A 324 5.52 -5.62 -14.18
C GLY A 324 6.77 -5.02 -14.84
N THR A 325 7.19 -3.79 -14.53
CA THR A 325 8.36 -3.15 -15.17
C THR A 325 9.71 -3.69 -14.67
N GLY A 326 9.71 -4.30 -13.48
CA GLY A 326 10.92 -4.78 -12.81
C GLY A 326 11.78 -3.66 -12.20
N ARG A 327 12.54 -4.02 -11.17
CA ARG A 327 13.33 -3.08 -10.35
C ARG A 327 14.34 -2.26 -11.16
N SER A 328 15.11 -2.90 -12.04
CA SER A 328 16.20 -2.23 -12.77
C SER A 328 15.68 -1.15 -13.74
N ALA A 329 14.62 -1.46 -14.50
CA ALA A 329 14.03 -0.48 -15.41
C ALA A 329 13.42 0.71 -14.64
N PHE A 330 12.78 0.42 -13.50
CA PHE A 330 12.22 1.47 -12.65
C PHE A 330 13.31 2.40 -12.07
N LEU A 331 14.41 1.85 -11.57
CA LEU A 331 15.55 2.62 -11.06
C LEU A 331 16.18 3.50 -12.15
N ALA A 332 16.31 2.98 -13.36
CA ALA A 332 16.84 3.73 -14.50
C ALA A 332 15.94 4.93 -14.87
N ARG A 333 14.62 4.71 -14.97
CA ARG A 333 13.67 5.76 -15.37
C ARG A 333 13.48 6.83 -14.29
N HIS A 334 13.17 6.40 -13.07
CA HIS A 334 12.75 7.31 -12.00
C HIS A 334 13.90 7.79 -11.12
N GLY A 335 14.91 6.95 -10.91
CA GLY A 335 16.09 7.30 -10.10
C GLY A 335 17.24 7.89 -10.92
N ARG A 336 17.15 7.88 -12.26
CA ARG A 336 18.30 8.13 -13.16
C ARG A 336 19.49 7.22 -12.86
N LEU A 337 19.22 6.05 -12.26
CA LEU A 337 20.21 5.02 -11.94
C LEU A 337 20.29 4.04 -13.10
N GLY A 338 20.78 4.54 -14.24
CA GLY A 338 21.03 3.74 -15.44
C GLY A 338 22.29 2.89 -15.33
N GLU A 339 22.72 2.30 -16.45
CA GLU A 339 23.95 1.52 -16.47
C GLU A 339 25.17 2.44 -16.20
N ARG A 340 25.85 2.18 -15.09
CA ARG A 340 27.15 2.77 -14.72
C ARG A 340 28.11 1.61 -14.48
N PRO A 341 28.88 1.18 -15.49
CA PRO A 341 29.76 0.04 -15.33
C PRO A 341 30.80 0.24 -14.23
N GLY A 342 31.02 -0.78 -13.41
CA GLY A 342 31.92 -0.73 -12.26
C GLY A 342 32.65 -2.05 -12.04
N ALA A 343 33.61 -2.05 -11.13
CA ALA A 343 34.46 -3.21 -10.87
C ALA A 343 33.84 -4.13 -9.80
N ILE A 344 33.87 -5.43 -10.06
CA ILE A 344 33.67 -6.46 -9.03
C ILE A 344 35.05 -6.80 -8.49
N VAL A 345 35.27 -6.61 -7.19
CA VAL A 345 36.57 -6.79 -6.53
C VAL A 345 36.51 -7.79 -5.40
N ASP A 346 37.62 -8.47 -5.09
CA ASP A 346 37.75 -9.22 -3.84
C ASP A 346 38.11 -8.31 -2.64
N ARG A 347 38.19 -8.86 -1.43
CA ARG A 347 38.62 -8.11 -0.23
C ARG A 347 40.04 -7.52 -0.32
N ARG A 348 40.88 -8.00 -1.25
CA ARG A 348 42.24 -7.49 -1.48
C ARG A 348 42.26 -6.40 -2.56
N GLY A 349 41.08 -5.99 -3.07
CA GLY A 349 40.94 -5.01 -4.14
C GLY A 349 41.25 -5.56 -5.54
N ARG A 350 41.50 -6.87 -5.69
CA ARG A 350 41.75 -7.45 -7.02
C ARG A 350 40.46 -7.48 -7.81
N THR A 351 40.50 -6.93 -9.02
CA THR A 351 39.34 -6.95 -9.92
C THR A 351 39.13 -8.36 -10.45
N LEU A 352 37.94 -8.89 -10.24
CA LEU A 352 37.53 -10.22 -10.71
C LEU A 352 36.57 -10.14 -11.91
N GLY A 353 35.93 -8.99 -12.11
CA GLY A 353 34.96 -8.80 -13.18
C GLY A 353 34.38 -7.39 -13.22
N ARG A 354 33.32 -7.21 -14.00
CA ARG A 354 32.59 -5.94 -14.11
C ARG A 354 31.10 -6.13 -13.93
N HIS A 355 30.44 -5.12 -13.42
CA HIS A 355 28.98 -5.06 -13.30
C HIS A 355 28.41 -3.85 -14.06
N ARG A 356 27.08 -3.79 -14.19
CA ARG A 356 26.37 -2.68 -14.86
C ARG A 356 25.94 -1.55 -13.93
N GLY A 357 26.04 -1.73 -12.61
CA GLY A 357 25.83 -0.68 -11.61
C GLY A 357 25.75 -1.26 -10.21
N ALA A 358 26.40 -0.62 -9.23
CA ALA A 358 26.46 -1.14 -7.85
C ALA A 358 25.07 -1.19 -7.18
N HIS A 359 24.16 -0.27 -7.54
CA HIS A 359 22.78 -0.20 -7.05
C HIS A 359 21.94 -1.45 -7.38
N GLY A 360 22.39 -2.29 -8.32
CA GLY A 360 21.71 -3.55 -8.68
C GLY A 360 22.00 -4.71 -7.72
N PHE A 361 22.95 -4.54 -6.79
CA PHE A 361 23.43 -5.59 -5.90
C PHE A 361 22.98 -5.38 -4.46
N THR A 362 22.73 -6.49 -3.78
CA THR A 362 22.40 -6.52 -2.34
C THR A 362 23.42 -7.38 -1.60
N VAL A 363 23.84 -6.97 -0.40
CA VAL A 363 24.71 -7.78 0.46
C VAL A 363 24.11 -9.18 0.68
N GLY A 364 24.94 -10.22 0.53
CA GLY A 364 24.51 -11.62 0.57
C GLY A 364 24.02 -12.18 -0.78
N GLN A 365 23.93 -11.36 -1.84
CA GLN A 365 23.57 -11.83 -3.17
C GLN A 365 24.66 -12.73 -3.77
N ARG A 366 24.25 -13.90 -4.29
CA ARG A 366 25.11 -14.82 -5.06
C ARG A 366 24.91 -14.72 -6.57
N ARG A 367 23.65 -14.65 -7.02
CA ARG A 367 23.29 -14.72 -8.45
C ARG A 367 23.61 -13.38 -9.14
N GLY A 368 23.92 -13.44 -10.44
CA GLY A 368 24.12 -12.24 -11.26
C GLY A 368 25.49 -11.59 -11.19
N LEU A 369 26.44 -12.11 -10.41
CA LEU A 369 27.81 -11.56 -10.33
C LEU A 369 28.64 -11.85 -11.59
N ARG A 370 28.33 -12.93 -12.33
CA ARG A 370 28.98 -13.29 -13.61
C ARG A 370 30.53 -13.30 -13.54
N VAL A 371 31.07 -13.67 -12.38
CA VAL A 371 32.51 -13.80 -12.13
C VAL A 371 32.89 -15.28 -12.29
N GLY A 372 33.73 -15.58 -13.28
CA GLY A 372 34.25 -16.93 -13.51
C GLY A 372 35.57 -17.17 -12.78
N GLY A 373 35.98 -18.43 -12.65
CA GLY A 373 37.35 -18.79 -12.26
C GLY A 373 37.69 -18.77 -10.77
N ALA A 374 36.74 -18.52 -9.87
CA ALA A 374 37.00 -18.41 -8.43
C ALA A 374 37.12 -19.75 -7.67
N GLY A 375 36.86 -20.90 -8.30
CA GLY A 375 36.90 -22.24 -7.66
C GLY A 375 35.78 -22.50 -6.65
N GLU A 376 35.23 -21.46 -6.02
CA GLU A 376 34.13 -21.51 -5.05
C GLU A 376 33.06 -20.43 -5.32
N ALA A 377 31.88 -20.57 -4.70
CA ALA A 377 30.77 -19.64 -4.90
C ALA A 377 30.98 -18.31 -4.15
N LEU A 378 30.97 -17.20 -4.89
CA LEU A 378 31.13 -15.85 -4.34
C LEU A 378 29.78 -15.19 -4.01
N TYR A 379 29.81 -14.31 -3.01
CA TYR A 379 28.69 -13.54 -2.50
C TYR A 379 29.09 -12.06 -2.37
N VAL A 380 28.14 -11.15 -2.57
CA VAL A 380 28.34 -9.72 -2.32
C VAL A 380 28.56 -9.48 -0.83
N LEU A 381 29.73 -8.98 -0.47
CA LEU A 381 30.09 -8.58 0.89
C LEU A 381 29.72 -7.12 1.18
N ALA A 382 29.95 -6.25 0.20
CA ALA A 382 29.70 -4.82 0.33
C ALA A 382 29.44 -4.17 -1.03
N THR A 383 28.72 -3.06 -1.00
CA THR A 383 28.45 -2.18 -2.14
C THR A 383 28.94 -0.77 -1.82
N ASP A 384 29.72 -0.19 -2.72
CA ASP A 384 30.17 1.19 -2.67
C ASP A 384 29.59 1.94 -3.87
N ALA A 385 28.65 2.84 -3.59
CA ALA A 385 27.95 3.59 -4.63
C ALA A 385 28.80 4.74 -5.20
N ASP A 386 29.73 5.29 -4.41
CA ASP A 386 30.58 6.41 -4.80
C ASP A 386 31.71 5.90 -5.69
N ALA A 387 32.44 4.87 -5.22
CA ALA A 387 33.47 4.20 -6.01
C ALA A 387 32.89 3.33 -7.14
N ASN A 388 31.58 3.07 -7.12
CA ASN A 388 30.91 2.13 -8.03
C ASN A 388 31.56 0.74 -8.05
N THR A 389 31.78 0.19 -6.86
CA THR A 389 32.40 -1.13 -6.71
C THR A 389 31.49 -2.09 -5.96
N VAL A 390 31.62 -3.37 -6.29
CA VAL A 390 30.96 -4.47 -5.57
C VAL A 390 32.06 -5.39 -5.04
N THR A 391 32.20 -5.44 -3.72
CA THR A 391 33.14 -6.34 -3.06
C THR A 391 32.49 -7.71 -2.91
N VAL A 392 33.18 -8.76 -3.35
CA VAL A 392 32.71 -10.16 -3.25
C VAL A 392 33.69 -11.03 -2.48
N GLY A 393 33.18 -12.14 -1.95
CA GLY A 393 33.97 -13.11 -1.22
C GLY A 393 33.19 -14.37 -0.89
N THR A 394 33.75 -15.20 -0.01
CA THR A 394 33.14 -16.46 0.39
C THR A 394 31.93 -16.22 1.28
N ARG A 395 31.09 -17.25 1.43
CA ARG A 395 29.94 -17.19 2.34
C ARG A 395 30.38 -16.91 3.78
N GLU A 396 31.45 -17.56 4.22
CA GLU A 396 31.97 -17.42 5.60
C GLU A 396 32.42 -15.99 5.91
N GLN A 397 32.85 -15.23 4.91
CA GLN A 397 33.20 -13.82 5.08
C GLN A 397 32.01 -12.89 5.31
N LEU A 398 30.77 -13.39 5.17
CA LEU A 398 29.55 -12.69 5.60
C LEU A 398 29.15 -13.04 7.04
N ARG A 399 29.84 -13.99 7.67
CA ARG A 399 29.46 -14.48 8.98
C ARG A 399 29.65 -13.38 10.02
N THR A 400 28.57 -13.03 10.71
CA THR A 400 28.59 -12.06 11.82
C THR A 400 27.68 -12.51 12.96
N SER A 401 28.10 -12.25 14.19
CA SER A 401 27.30 -12.39 15.41
C SER A 401 26.83 -11.04 15.94
N THR A 402 27.14 -9.93 15.27
CA THR A 402 26.68 -8.59 15.67
C THR A 402 25.96 -7.91 14.52
N VAL A 403 24.87 -7.23 14.85
CA VAL A 403 24.10 -6.41 13.92
C VAL A 403 23.89 -5.03 14.52
N SER A 404 24.34 -4.03 13.79
CA SER A 404 24.04 -2.63 14.08
C SER A 404 22.72 -2.24 13.43
N ALA A 405 21.87 -1.54 14.18
CA ALA A 405 20.69 -0.87 13.68
C ALA A 405 20.72 0.61 14.07
N ARG A 406 20.32 1.46 13.14
CA ARG A 406 20.11 2.90 13.36
C ARG A 406 18.64 3.26 13.38
N ASP A 407 18.32 4.48 13.81
CA ASP A 407 16.95 5.02 13.86
C ASP A 407 16.00 4.05 14.60
N VAL A 408 16.46 3.54 15.74
CA VAL A 408 15.76 2.49 16.48
C VAL A 408 14.66 3.10 17.33
N THR A 409 13.45 2.58 17.19
CA THR A 409 12.31 2.90 18.07
C THR A 409 11.94 1.68 18.89
N LEU A 410 11.94 1.85 20.21
CA LEU A 410 11.56 0.84 21.20
C LEU A 410 10.26 1.21 21.90
N TYR A 411 9.24 0.37 21.76
CA TYR A 411 7.95 0.51 22.45
C TYR A 411 7.98 -0.07 23.87
N ARG A 412 9.01 -0.85 24.20
CA ARG A 412 9.31 -1.41 25.52
C ARG A 412 10.81 -1.30 25.81
N PRO A 413 11.24 -1.29 27.08
CA PRO A 413 12.67 -1.32 27.40
C PRO A 413 13.37 -2.50 26.71
N GLY A 414 14.56 -2.26 26.16
CA GLY A 414 15.30 -3.25 25.38
C GLY A 414 15.67 -4.54 26.13
N ALA A 415 15.59 -4.53 27.46
CA ALA A 415 15.78 -5.72 28.30
C ALA A 415 14.80 -6.86 27.99
N VAL A 416 13.65 -6.59 27.35
CA VAL A 416 12.70 -7.63 26.95
C VAL A 416 12.99 -8.22 25.57
N ILE A 417 13.96 -7.67 24.82
CA ILE A 417 14.30 -8.17 23.49
C ILE A 417 14.95 -9.54 23.64
N ASP A 418 14.33 -10.55 23.04
CA ASP A 418 14.85 -11.93 22.99
C ASP A 418 15.12 -12.40 21.55
N GLY A 419 14.72 -11.61 20.54
CA GLY A 419 15.03 -11.93 19.17
C GLY A 419 14.87 -10.78 18.17
N VAL A 420 15.43 -11.01 16.99
CA VAL A 420 15.40 -10.07 15.86
C VAL A 420 15.07 -10.79 14.56
N LYS A 421 14.25 -10.16 13.73
CA LYS A 421 13.98 -10.59 12.35
C LYS A 421 14.55 -9.55 11.40
N LEU A 422 15.53 -9.96 10.59
CA LEU A 422 16.33 -9.08 9.73
C LEU A 422 15.90 -9.13 8.26
N ARG A 423 14.95 -10.01 7.94
CA ARG A 423 14.35 -10.16 6.61
C ARG A 423 12.94 -10.72 6.72
N TYR A 424 12.05 -10.27 5.84
CA TYR A 424 10.62 -10.63 5.88
C TYR A 424 10.33 -12.14 5.93
N ARG A 425 10.88 -12.94 5.01
CA ARG A 425 10.72 -14.40 4.95
C ARG A 425 11.91 -15.13 5.55
N SER A 426 12.33 -14.72 6.75
CA SER A 426 13.36 -15.40 7.54
C SER A 426 12.83 -15.74 8.93
N ALA A 427 13.45 -16.75 9.56
CA ALA A 427 13.24 -17.00 10.96
C ALA A 427 13.77 -15.82 11.80
N ALA A 428 13.17 -15.60 12.96
CA ALA A 428 13.79 -14.72 13.94
C ALA A 428 14.98 -15.42 14.58
N LEU A 429 15.96 -14.63 14.99
CA LEU A 429 17.21 -15.07 15.58
C LEU A 429 17.19 -14.64 17.03
N ALA A 430 17.62 -15.52 17.94
CA ALA A 430 17.79 -15.14 19.33
C ALA A 430 18.89 -14.08 19.44
N CYS A 431 18.59 -12.97 20.12
CA CYS A 431 19.52 -11.86 20.27
C CYS A 431 19.32 -11.13 21.59
N GLU A 432 20.32 -10.33 21.95
CA GLU A 432 20.27 -9.41 23.09
C GLU A 432 20.97 -8.10 22.72
N PRO A 433 20.47 -6.95 23.22
CA PRO A 433 21.14 -5.68 23.03
C PRO A 433 22.44 -5.63 23.85
N LEU A 434 23.49 -5.01 23.30
CA LEU A 434 24.78 -4.86 23.99
C LEU A 434 24.80 -3.76 25.06
N SER A 435 23.71 -3.00 25.20
CA SER A 435 23.57 -1.92 26.17
C SER A 435 22.17 -1.90 26.79
N GLY A 436 22.04 -1.25 27.94
CA GLY A 436 20.74 -0.97 28.56
C GLY A 436 19.99 0.09 27.77
N LEU A 437 18.84 -0.27 27.20
CA LEU A 437 18.05 0.62 26.34
C LEU A 437 16.69 0.90 26.98
N PRO A 438 16.40 2.13 27.44
CA PRO A 438 15.03 2.50 27.80
C PRO A 438 14.09 2.45 26.57
N SER A 439 12.78 2.43 26.79
CA SER A 439 11.82 2.67 25.71
C SER A 439 11.99 4.08 25.14
N GLY A 440 11.81 4.26 23.84
CA GLY A 440 12.01 5.53 23.15
C GLY A 440 12.80 5.36 21.85
N THR A 441 13.32 6.47 21.35
CA THR A 441 14.15 6.51 20.14
C THR A 441 15.63 6.46 20.49
N HIS A 442 16.42 5.77 19.67
CA HIS A 442 17.86 5.60 19.81
C HIS A 442 18.52 5.77 18.44
N GLU A 443 19.60 6.55 18.38
CA GLU A 443 20.33 6.76 17.13
C GLU A 443 20.93 5.46 16.60
N ARG A 444 21.51 4.65 17.49
CA ARG A 444 22.17 3.39 17.14
C ARG A 444 22.05 2.36 18.27
N VAL A 445 21.84 1.11 17.89
CA VAL A 445 21.81 -0.06 18.78
C VAL A 445 22.63 -1.18 18.16
N GLU A 446 23.48 -1.81 18.96
CA GLU A 446 24.20 -3.02 18.58
C GLU A 446 23.52 -4.24 19.24
N LEU A 447 23.21 -5.24 18.42
CA LEU A 447 22.59 -6.50 18.82
C LEU A 447 23.60 -7.63 18.71
N TYR A 448 23.76 -8.41 19.77
CA TYR A 448 24.48 -9.69 19.71
C TYR A 448 23.51 -10.82 19.36
N LEU A 449 23.85 -11.59 18.32
CA LEU A 449 23.11 -12.75 17.86
C LEU A 449 23.72 -14.01 18.47
N ARG A 450 22.89 -14.83 19.12
CA ARG A 450 23.33 -16.11 19.70
C ARG A 450 23.80 -17.08 18.64
N GLU A 451 23.17 -17.03 17.47
CA GLU A 451 23.59 -17.77 16.29
C GLU A 451 24.05 -16.78 15.20
N PRO A 452 25.24 -17.00 14.61
CA PRO A 452 25.76 -16.12 13.58
C PRO A 452 24.93 -16.22 12.29
N ILE A 453 24.82 -15.10 11.59
CA ILE A 453 24.17 -15.03 10.28
C ILE A 453 25.17 -14.74 9.17
N HIS A 454 24.74 -14.99 7.94
CA HIS A 454 25.50 -14.66 6.75
C HIS A 454 24.96 -13.38 6.12
N GLY A 455 25.44 -12.25 6.63
CA GLY A 455 25.11 -10.91 6.15
C GLY A 455 23.77 -10.38 6.64
N ALA A 456 23.77 -9.10 7.00
CA ALA A 456 22.58 -8.29 7.22
C ALA A 456 22.59 -7.17 6.18
N ALA A 457 21.56 -7.04 5.35
CA ALA A 457 21.57 -6.08 4.25
C ALA A 457 21.27 -4.66 4.78
N PRO A 458 22.21 -3.70 4.66
CA PRO A 458 21.97 -2.33 5.12
C PRO A 458 20.78 -1.69 4.41
N GLY A 459 19.95 -0.97 5.16
CA GLY A 459 18.68 -0.40 4.67
C GLY A 459 17.46 -1.33 4.83
N GLN A 460 17.65 -2.61 5.15
CA GLN A 460 16.55 -3.48 5.58
C GLN A 460 16.13 -3.17 7.02
N LEU A 461 14.98 -3.70 7.42
CA LEU A 461 14.43 -3.52 8.76
C LEU A 461 15.04 -4.55 9.73
N ALA A 462 15.46 -4.09 10.91
CA ALA A 462 15.64 -4.91 12.10
C ALA A 462 14.32 -4.87 12.91
N CYS A 463 13.54 -5.94 12.88
CA CYS A 463 12.31 -6.07 13.66
C CYS A 463 12.62 -6.75 15.00
N LEU A 464 12.46 -6.02 16.11
CA LEU A 464 12.86 -6.42 17.46
C LEU A 464 11.67 -7.05 18.18
N LEU A 465 11.92 -8.18 18.84
CA LEU A 465 10.88 -9.08 19.33
C LEU A 465 11.07 -9.44 20.81
N ALA A 466 9.94 -9.66 21.47
CA ALA A 466 9.82 -10.40 22.71
C ALA A 466 8.85 -11.57 22.46
N GLY A 467 9.39 -12.76 22.23
CA GLY A 467 8.67 -13.93 21.73
C GLY A 467 8.02 -13.65 20.37
N ASP A 468 6.69 -13.57 20.36
CA ASP A 468 5.89 -13.31 19.15
C ASP A 468 5.38 -11.87 19.03
N VAL A 469 5.83 -10.97 19.91
CA VAL A 469 5.41 -9.57 19.97
C VAL A 469 6.51 -8.67 19.44
N VAL A 470 6.16 -7.72 18.58
CA VAL A 470 7.07 -6.66 18.13
C VAL A 470 7.18 -5.60 19.22
N VAL A 471 8.40 -5.43 19.75
CA VAL A 471 8.71 -4.47 20.82
C VAL A 471 9.50 -3.26 20.32
N GLY A 472 9.94 -3.30 19.07
CA GLY A 472 10.60 -2.18 18.42
C GLY A 472 11.05 -2.50 17.01
N HIS A 473 11.67 -1.53 16.37
CA HIS A 473 12.25 -1.67 15.05
C HIS A 473 13.40 -0.69 14.84
N GLY A 474 14.23 -0.94 13.84
CA GLY A 474 15.23 0.01 13.35
C GLY A 474 15.68 -0.34 11.95
N THR A 475 16.55 0.46 11.36
CA THR A 475 17.12 0.20 10.04
C THR A 475 18.50 -0.43 10.21
N ILE A 476 18.73 -1.59 9.60
CA ILE A 476 20.03 -2.25 9.60
C ILE A 476 21.06 -1.29 9.02
N ASP A 477 22.10 -1.02 9.81
CA ASP A 477 23.17 -0.14 9.41
C ASP A 477 24.26 -0.88 8.63
N ARG A 478 25.17 -0.15 8.00
CA ARG A 478 26.37 -0.77 7.44
C ARG A 478 27.14 -1.40 8.60
N SER A 479 27.29 -2.73 8.55
CA SER A 479 28.16 -3.44 9.48
C SER A 479 29.56 -2.85 9.36
N VAL A 480 30.12 -2.39 10.48
CA VAL A 480 31.54 -2.06 10.54
C VAL A 480 32.27 -3.37 10.33
N ALA A 481 32.87 -3.56 9.15
CA ALA A 481 33.77 -4.68 8.96
C ALA A 481 34.96 -4.44 9.89
N THR A 482 34.99 -5.14 11.03
CA THR A 482 36.22 -5.32 11.81
C THR A 482 37.21 -6.17 11.03
#